data_AF-A0ABC9AKG9-F1
#
_entry.id   AF-A0ABC9AKG9-F1
#
_cell.length_a   1.000
_cell.length_b   1.000
_cell.length_c   1.000
_cell.angle_alpha   90.00
_cell.angle_beta   90.00
_cell.angle_gamma   90.00
#
_symmetry.space_group_name_H-M   'P 1'
#
loop_
_entity.id
_entity.type
_entity.pdbx_description
1 polymer ?
#
loop_
_entity_poly.entity_id
_entity_poly.type
_entity_poly.pdbx_seq_one_letter_code
_entity_poly.pdbx_strand_id
1 'polypeptide(L)'
;MLLVKLDLSYLDEVVLLETPKGFVLFNIKRKILNAPKNVWSWFAHRATAEHVSFLVDYIKVDDKSVVWRSDGPGKELSEWIWRYCRNEKELIVGDEKLKDVIKSNMKRVMLFDNNYTAKELFLNEGLKESISKFGINVPTEAINAAFIGNAGSLHRCHVLVYHLGKDLREACDKLVPGIGGMIEDNLLYAKVMAKILIPKLVQDWEFSMSFPPDMVLKLQKAAAAADDVRKQIDYYTMYRTIRRCLIDLERLPQLKTKLLQRLKAYADRCSKQQELQITGKRYHTDVGGVAETSRGAAEDSPHASSEGYKKARPDEV
;
A
#
# COMPACT_ATOMS: atom_id res chain seq x y z
N MET A 1 -27.16 20.09 -20.63
CA MET A 1 -26.31 19.09 -19.95
C MET A 1 -26.82 18.95 -18.53
N LEU A 2 -27.34 17.78 -18.14
CA LEU A 2 -27.92 17.57 -16.81
C LEU A 2 -26.81 17.48 -15.76
N LEU A 3 -26.69 18.52 -14.93
CA LEU A 3 -25.92 18.48 -13.69
C LEU A 3 -26.63 17.53 -12.71
N VAL A 4 -26.26 16.25 -12.77
CA VAL A 4 -26.57 15.30 -11.70
C VAL A 4 -26.01 15.90 -10.40
N LYS A 5 -26.90 16.20 -9.44
CA LYS A 5 -26.49 16.46 -8.06
C LYS A 5 -25.86 15.18 -7.54
N LEU A 6 -24.53 15.08 -7.64
CA LEU A 6 -23.76 14.09 -6.90
C LEU A 6 -24.15 14.23 -5.42
N ASP A 7 -24.72 13.17 -4.86
CA ASP A 7 -25.01 13.13 -3.43
C ASP A 7 -23.68 12.98 -2.69
N LEU A 8 -23.13 14.10 -2.21
CA LEU A 8 -21.83 14.11 -1.54
C LEU A 8 -21.87 13.52 -0.11
N SER A 9 -23.00 12.93 0.32
CA SER A 9 -23.15 12.27 1.62
C SER A 9 -22.14 11.13 1.81
N TYR A 10 -21.86 10.32 0.78
CA TYR A 10 -21.00 9.12 0.85
C TYR A 10 -19.51 9.38 1.06
N LEU A 11 -19.05 10.62 0.91
CA LEU A 11 -17.66 10.99 1.19
C LEU A 11 -17.37 10.86 2.69
N ASP A 12 -16.18 10.43 3.07
CA ASP A 12 -15.68 10.48 4.44
C ASP A 12 -14.87 11.78 4.59
N GLU A 13 -13.54 11.70 4.69
CA GLU A 13 -12.66 12.86 4.71
C GLU A 13 -12.21 13.23 3.29
N VAL A 14 -12.11 14.54 3.05
CA VAL A 14 -11.73 15.09 1.75
C VAL A 14 -10.29 15.59 1.82
N VAL A 15 -9.44 15.10 0.93
CA VAL A 15 -7.99 15.37 0.95
C VAL A 15 -7.56 16.11 -0.32
N LEU A 16 -7.06 17.33 -0.15
CA LEU A 16 -6.55 18.21 -1.20
C LEU A 16 -5.04 18.05 -1.34
N LEU A 17 -4.60 17.58 -2.51
CA LEU A 17 -3.19 17.48 -2.88
C LEU A 17 -2.90 18.32 -4.12
N GLU A 18 -1.70 18.92 -4.15
CA GLU A 18 -1.17 19.55 -5.35
C GLU A 18 -0.60 18.50 -6.32
N THR A 19 -0.81 18.71 -7.62
CA THR A 19 -0.20 17.96 -8.73
C THR A 19 0.59 18.93 -9.62
N PRO A 20 1.49 18.47 -10.51
CA PRO A 20 2.21 19.38 -11.41
C PRO A 20 1.32 20.33 -12.24
N LYS A 21 0.07 19.95 -12.57
CA LYS A 21 -0.83 20.69 -13.48
C LYS A 21 -2.07 21.31 -12.80
N GLY A 22 -2.17 21.25 -11.48
CA GLY A 22 -3.37 21.67 -10.74
C GLY A 22 -3.53 20.91 -9.43
N PHE A 23 -4.77 20.68 -8.99
CA PHE A 23 -5.08 20.09 -7.68
C PHE A 23 -6.04 18.91 -7.82
N VAL A 24 -5.95 18.00 -6.85
CA VAL A 24 -6.75 16.77 -6.79
C VAL A 24 -7.42 16.63 -5.43
N LEU A 25 -8.69 16.24 -5.44
CA LEU A 25 -9.42 15.80 -4.26
C LEU A 25 -9.50 14.28 -4.22
N PHE A 26 -9.06 13.69 -3.11
CA PHE A 26 -9.31 12.30 -2.76
C PHE A 26 -10.35 12.20 -1.66
N ASN A 27 -11.24 11.21 -1.74
CA ASN A 27 -11.99 10.73 -0.59
C ASN A 27 -11.12 9.74 0.16
N ILE A 28 -11.03 9.84 1.49
CA ILE A 28 -10.24 8.93 2.31
C ILE A 28 -11.03 8.50 3.55
N LYS A 29 -11.21 7.19 3.73
CA LYS A 29 -11.91 6.61 4.89
C LYS A 29 -11.19 7.01 6.19
N ARG A 30 -11.88 7.67 7.13
CA ARG A 30 -11.36 8.14 8.45
C ARG A 30 -10.51 7.09 9.21
N LYS A 31 -10.85 5.79 9.07
CA LYS A 31 -10.06 4.67 9.62
C LYS A 31 -8.58 4.62 9.22
N ILE A 32 -8.19 5.23 8.08
CA ILE A 32 -6.79 5.35 7.67
C ILE A 32 -6.05 6.37 8.55
N LEU A 33 -6.69 7.52 8.78
CA LEU A 33 -6.10 8.64 9.53
C LEU A 33 -5.87 8.29 11.00
N ASN A 34 -6.70 7.41 11.55
CA ASN A 34 -6.54 6.85 12.90
C ASN A 34 -5.37 5.84 12.99
N ALA A 35 -4.74 5.46 11.87
CA ALA A 35 -3.66 4.48 11.82
C ALA A 35 -2.54 4.89 10.84
N PRO A 36 -1.91 6.07 11.00
CA PRO A 36 -0.99 6.65 10.02
C PRO A 36 0.21 5.73 9.70
N LYS A 37 0.73 5.02 10.70
CA LYS A 37 1.83 4.04 10.51
C LYS A 37 1.46 2.80 9.69
N ASN A 38 0.17 2.58 9.42
CA ASN A 38 -0.36 1.41 8.70
C ASN A 38 -1.05 1.75 7.37
N VAL A 39 -1.11 3.03 6.98
CA VAL A 39 -1.72 3.54 5.72
C VAL A 39 -1.33 2.67 4.53
N TRP A 40 -0.03 2.43 4.35
CA TRP A 40 0.56 1.67 3.24
C TRP A 40 0.06 0.23 3.10
N SER A 41 -0.40 -0.40 4.19
CA SER A 41 -0.97 -1.76 4.15
C SER A 41 -2.32 -1.84 3.44
N TRP A 42 -3.00 -0.69 3.26
CA TRP A 42 -4.24 -0.59 2.48
C TRP A 42 -3.97 -0.34 1.00
N PHE A 43 -2.83 0.28 0.66
CA PHE A 43 -2.39 0.51 -0.73
C PHE A 43 -1.67 -0.70 -1.37
N ALA A 44 -1.48 -1.77 -0.60
CA ALA A 44 -0.88 -3.03 -1.05
C ALA A 44 -1.60 -3.67 -2.27
N HIS A 45 -2.91 -3.49 -2.39
CA HIS A 45 -3.75 -4.08 -3.44
C HIS A 45 -4.75 -3.06 -3.97
N ARG A 46 -4.92 -3.00 -5.30
CA ARG A 46 -5.80 -2.05 -5.98
C ARG A 46 -7.22 -1.99 -5.41
N ALA A 47 -7.90 -3.13 -5.28
CA ALA A 47 -9.27 -3.19 -4.75
C ALA A 47 -9.36 -2.72 -3.29
N THR A 48 -8.30 -2.89 -2.49
CA THR A 48 -8.26 -2.38 -1.12
C THR A 48 -7.98 -0.88 -1.11
N ALA A 49 -7.07 -0.39 -1.97
CA ALA A 49 -6.77 1.01 -2.16
C ALA A 49 -8.03 1.79 -2.60
N GLU A 50 -8.70 1.36 -3.67
CA GLU A 50 -9.93 1.97 -4.20
C GLU A 50 -11.07 2.00 -3.15
N HIS A 51 -11.17 0.99 -2.30
CA HIS A 51 -12.18 0.94 -1.22
C HIS A 51 -11.89 1.90 -0.07
N VAL A 52 -10.62 2.26 0.17
CA VAL A 52 -10.25 3.17 1.28
C VAL A 52 -9.93 4.59 0.83
N SER A 53 -9.56 4.76 -0.43
CA SER A 53 -9.19 6.02 -1.06
C SER A 53 -9.53 6.02 -2.55
N PHE A 54 -10.24 7.04 -3.02
CA PHE A 54 -10.53 7.19 -4.45
C PHE A 54 -10.52 8.65 -4.88
N LEU A 55 -10.20 8.88 -6.16
CA LEU A 55 -10.25 10.19 -6.80
C LEU A 55 -11.70 10.71 -6.80
N VAL A 56 -11.94 11.87 -6.20
CA VAL A 56 -13.25 12.55 -6.20
C VAL A 56 -13.36 13.47 -7.40
N ASP A 57 -12.37 14.35 -7.57
CA ASP A 57 -12.32 15.29 -8.69
C ASP A 57 -10.88 15.81 -8.90
N TYR A 58 -10.64 16.43 -10.06
CA TYR A 58 -9.38 17.09 -10.42
C TYR A 58 -9.65 18.44 -11.08
N ILE A 59 -8.97 19.49 -10.61
CA ILE A 59 -8.98 20.83 -11.22
C ILE A 59 -7.61 21.13 -11.81
N LYS A 60 -7.58 21.49 -13.09
CA LYS A 60 -6.38 22.02 -13.76
C LYS A 60 -6.24 23.50 -13.38
N VAL A 61 -5.04 23.92 -12.98
CA VAL A 61 -4.74 25.33 -12.68
C VAL A 61 -3.47 25.69 -13.42
N ASP A 62 -3.61 26.46 -14.50
CA ASP A 62 -2.51 26.81 -15.40
C ASP A 62 -1.55 27.83 -14.79
N ASP A 63 -2.06 28.86 -14.10
CA ASP A 63 -1.26 29.76 -13.27
C ASP A 63 -1.52 29.49 -11.78
N LYS A 64 -0.63 28.69 -11.18
CA LYS A 64 -0.67 28.42 -9.74
C LYS A 64 -0.29 29.61 -8.86
N SER A 65 0.32 30.68 -9.39
CA SER A 65 0.67 31.86 -8.57
C SER A 65 -0.57 32.49 -7.93
N VAL A 66 -1.73 32.36 -8.59
CA VAL A 66 -3.05 32.78 -8.11
C VAL A 66 -3.46 32.09 -6.81
N VAL A 67 -2.99 30.87 -6.56
CA VAL A 67 -3.39 30.04 -5.41
C VAL A 67 -2.71 30.46 -4.09
N TRP A 68 -1.60 31.19 -4.17
CA TRP A 68 -0.79 31.55 -3.01
C TRP A 68 -0.95 33.01 -2.59
N ARG A 69 -1.99 33.69 -3.09
CA ARG A 69 -2.25 35.11 -2.82
C ARG A 69 -2.91 35.31 -1.46
N SER A 70 -2.71 36.49 -0.89
CA SER A 70 -3.23 36.85 0.43
C SER A 70 -4.76 36.88 0.50
N ASP A 71 -5.44 37.12 -0.62
CA ASP A 71 -6.91 37.15 -0.75
C ASP A 71 -7.55 35.76 -0.94
N GLY A 72 -6.75 34.68 -0.94
CA GLY A 72 -7.21 33.30 -0.97
C GLY A 72 -6.70 32.53 -2.19
N PRO A 73 -7.13 31.26 -2.36
CA PRO A 73 -6.59 30.37 -3.38
C PRO A 73 -7.11 30.65 -4.81
N GLY A 74 -7.57 31.88 -5.09
CA GLY A 74 -8.28 32.23 -6.31
C GLY A 74 -9.73 31.74 -6.34
N LYS A 75 -10.56 32.38 -7.17
CA LYS A 75 -12.00 32.11 -7.24
C LYS A 75 -12.32 30.66 -7.62
N GLU A 76 -11.67 30.14 -8.66
CA GLU A 76 -11.99 28.83 -9.23
C GLU A 76 -11.73 27.68 -8.25
N LEU A 77 -10.54 27.67 -7.62
CA LEU A 77 -10.18 26.68 -6.60
C LEU A 77 -11.01 26.87 -5.31
N SER A 78 -11.37 28.11 -4.94
CA SER A 78 -12.25 28.38 -3.79
C SER A 78 -13.66 27.81 -4.00
N GLU A 79 -14.28 28.06 -5.16
CA GLU A 79 -15.60 27.55 -5.53
C GLU A 79 -15.59 26.02 -5.63
N TRP A 80 -14.51 25.45 -6.17
CA TRP A 80 -14.30 24.00 -6.24
C TRP A 80 -14.20 23.35 -4.86
N ILE A 81 -13.34 23.85 -3.96
CA ILE A 81 -13.24 23.36 -2.56
C ILE A 81 -14.60 23.47 -1.85
N TRP A 82 -15.30 24.60 -2.00
CA TRP A 82 -16.62 24.82 -1.43
C TRP A 82 -17.68 23.85 -1.94
N ARG A 83 -17.53 23.28 -3.14
CA ARG A 83 -18.47 22.27 -3.66
C ARG A 83 -18.44 21.01 -2.79
N TYR A 84 -17.27 20.61 -2.30
CA TYR A 84 -17.07 19.34 -1.57
C TYR A 84 -17.11 19.47 -0.05
N CYS A 85 -16.74 20.63 0.52
CA CYS A 85 -16.62 20.84 1.97
C CYS A 85 -17.87 21.46 2.63
N ARG A 86 -19.03 21.44 1.98
CA ARG A 86 -20.25 22.18 2.41
C ARG A 86 -20.97 21.64 3.64
N ASN A 87 -20.68 20.39 4.05
CA ASN A 87 -21.47 19.63 5.02
C ASN A 87 -20.64 19.26 6.27
N GLU A 88 -19.94 20.22 6.87
CA GLU A 88 -19.12 20.01 8.09
C GLU A 88 -18.01 18.94 7.95
N LYS A 89 -17.66 18.56 6.71
CA LYS A 89 -16.58 17.62 6.42
C LYS A 89 -15.24 18.35 6.51
N GLU A 90 -14.31 17.71 7.21
CA GLU A 90 -12.97 18.25 7.42
C GLU A 90 -12.15 18.12 6.13
N LEU A 91 -11.59 19.23 5.67
CA LEU A 91 -10.66 19.27 4.55
C LEU A 91 -9.24 19.06 5.09
N ILE A 92 -8.57 18.03 4.60
CA ILE A 92 -7.16 17.76 4.86
C ILE A 92 -6.36 18.35 3.70
N VAL A 93 -5.49 19.30 3.97
CA VAL A 93 -4.66 19.93 2.94
C VAL A 93 -3.24 19.38 3.02
N GLY A 94 -2.69 18.91 1.90
CA GLY A 94 -1.37 18.31 1.85
C GLY A 94 -0.21 19.32 1.87
N ASP A 95 -0.46 20.60 1.62
CA ASP A 95 0.55 21.65 1.69
C ASP A 95 0.19 22.68 2.77
N GLU A 96 1.09 22.89 3.74
CA GLU A 96 0.83 23.79 4.88
C GLU A 96 0.62 25.25 4.45
N LYS A 97 1.33 25.74 3.42
CA LYS A 97 1.10 27.11 2.93
C LYS A 97 -0.31 27.27 2.35
N LEU A 98 -0.82 26.23 1.69
CA LEU A 98 -2.17 26.22 1.15
C LEU A 98 -3.20 26.07 2.27
N LYS A 99 -2.90 25.26 3.30
CA LYS A 99 -3.70 25.13 4.52
C LYS A 99 -3.88 26.50 5.18
N ASP A 100 -2.80 27.28 5.33
CA ASP A 100 -2.83 28.63 5.90
C ASP A 100 -3.63 29.64 5.05
N VAL A 101 -3.44 29.63 3.72
CA VAL A 101 -4.21 30.49 2.79
C VAL A 101 -5.71 30.17 2.87
N ILE A 102 -6.08 28.89 2.92
CA ILE A 102 -7.47 28.43 3.09
C ILE A 102 -7.99 28.80 4.49
N LYS A 103 -7.21 28.57 5.56
CA LYS A 103 -7.58 28.87 6.97
C LYS A 103 -7.89 30.35 7.15
N SER A 104 -7.10 31.22 6.50
CA SER A 104 -7.22 32.67 6.59
C SER A 104 -8.42 33.23 5.82
N ASN A 105 -8.68 32.71 4.60
CA ASN A 105 -9.64 33.29 3.67
C ASN A 105 -10.99 32.55 3.58
N MET A 106 -11.02 31.24 3.87
CA MET A 106 -12.17 30.37 3.63
C MET A 106 -12.83 29.89 4.93
N LYS A 107 -13.22 30.84 5.80
CA LYS A 107 -13.76 30.61 7.17
C LYS A 107 -14.90 29.59 7.34
N ARG A 108 -15.53 29.16 6.24
CA ARG A 108 -16.61 28.14 6.23
C ARG A 108 -16.12 26.72 5.91
N VAL A 109 -14.85 26.55 5.56
CA VAL A 109 -14.21 25.25 5.37
C VAL A 109 -13.63 24.84 6.72
N MET A 110 -14.12 23.73 7.27
CA MET A 110 -13.48 23.09 8.42
C MET A 110 -12.19 22.44 7.93
N LEU A 111 -11.06 22.77 8.55
CA LEU A 111 -9.76 22.16 8.26
C LEU A 111 -9.45 21.12 9.32
N PHE A 112 -8.96 19.96 8.89
CA PHE A 112 -8.47 18.92 9.81
C PHE A 112 -7.19 19.42 10.49
N ASP A 113 -7.26 19.73 11.78
CA ASP A 113 -6.10 20.18 12.55
C ASP A 113 -5.47 19.01 13.31
N ASN A 114 -4.49 18.39 12.66
CA ASN A 114 -3.70 17.29 13.20
C ASN A 114 -2.25 17.43 12.72
N ASN A 115 -1.28 16.96 13.50
CA ASN A 115 0.16 17.15 13.27
C ASN A 115 0.74 16.30 12.13
N TYR A 116 -0.12 15.77 11.25
CA TYR A 116 0.26 15.00 10.06
C TYR A 116 -0.40 15.64 8.84
N THR A 117 0.41 16.27 7.99
CA THR A 117 -0.02 16.65 6.64
C THR A 117 -0.43 15.40 5.87
N ALA A 118 -1.33 15.54 4.90
CA ALA A 118 -1.59 14.46 3.95
C ALA A 118 -0.31 14.05 3.19
N LYS A 119 0.67 14.95 3.05
CA LYS A 119 1.96 14.72 2.39
C LYS A 119 2.89 13.84 3.23
N GLU A 120 2.89 13.96 4.56
CA GLU A 120 3.58 13.02 5.46
C GLU A 120 2.88 11.65 5.50
N LEU A 121 1.54 11.65 5.50
CA LEU A 121 0.70 10.45 5.43
C LEU A 121 0.88 9.64 4.14
N PHE A 122 1.01 10.31 2.98
CA PHE A 122 0.99 9.68 1.65
C PHE A 122 2.28 9.76 0.82
N LEU A 123 3.33 10.50 1.23
CA LEU A 123 4.47 10.75 0.33
C LEU A 123 5.89 10.66 0.91
N ASN A 124 6.11 10.42 2.21
CA ASN A 124 7.48 10.10 2.66
C ASN A 124 7.59 9.29 3.96
N GLU A 125 7.29 9.89 5.12
CA GLU A 125 7.86 9.39 6.39
C GLU A 125 7.29 8.04 6.85
N GLY A 126 5.97 7.81 6.74
CA GLY A 126 5.41 6.49 7.06
C GLY A 126 5.91 5.37 6.15
N LEU A 127 6.27 5.68 4.90
CA LEU A 127 6.83 4.70 3.95
C LEU A 127 8.30 4.44 4.28
N LYS A 128 9.09 5.49 4.52
CA LYS A 128 10.50 5.41 4.96
C LYS A 128 10.64 4.67 6.29
N GLU A 129 9.83 4.96 7.31
CA GLU A 129 9.83 4.26 8.60
C GLU A 129 9.50 2.77 8.41
N SER A 130 8.48 2.45 7.60
CA SER A 130 8.10 1.07 7.32
C SER A 130 9.18 0.30 6.56
N ILE A 131 9.82 0.91 5.56
CA ILE A 131 10.84 0.27 4.72
C ILE A 131 12.19 0.14 5.44
N SER A 132 12.61 1.16 6.19
CA SER A 132 13.87 1.15 6.96
C SER A 132 13.88 0.06 8.04
N LYS A 133 12.72 -0.25 8.64
CA LYS A 133 12.52 -1.40 9.53
C LYS A 133 12.89 -2.76 8.90
N PHE A 134 12.88 -2.86 7.57
CA PHE A 134 13.27 -4.06 6.84
C PHE A 134 14.69 -4.00 6.25
N GLY A 135 15.44 -2.92 6.53
CA GLY A 135 16.80 -2.71 6.01
C GLY A 135 16.83 -2.58 4.49
N ILE A 136 15.84 -1.89 3.91
CA ILE A 136 15.78 -1.55 2.48
C ILE A 136 16.05 -0.04 2.38
N ASN A 137 16.97 0.36 1.51
CA ASN A 137 17.26 1.76 1.21
C ASN A 137 17.12 2.00 -0.29
N VAL A 138 16.31 2.96 -0.71
CA VAL A 138 16.00 3.23 -2.11
C VAL A 138 15.96 4.76 -2.32
N PRO A 139 16.64 5.30 -3.34
CA PRO A 139 16.55 6.74 -3.64
C PRO A 139 15.13 7.13 -4.03
N THR A 140 14.70 8.32 -3.63
CA THR A 140 13.31 8.81 -3.81
C THR A 140 12.84 8.72 -5.26
N GLU A 141 13.75 8.96 -6.20
CA GLU A 141 13.53 8.96 -7.65
C GLU A 141 13.21 7.57 -8.21
N ALA A 142 13.56 6.50 -7.48
CA ALA A 142 13.25 5.12 -7.85
C ALA A 142 11.94 4.60 -7.21
N ILE A 143 11.27 5.38 -6.36
CA ILE A 143 10.00 4.99 -5.76
C ILE A 143 8.89 5.07 -6.82
N ASN A 144 8.41 3.91 -7.26
CA ASN A 144 7.32 3.77 -8.23
C ASN A 144 6.15 2.94 -7.67
N ALA A 145 5.04 2.88 -8.41
CA ALA A 145 3.83 2.18 -7.99
C ALA A 145 4.05 0.68 -7.68
N ALA A 146 4.93 0.00 -8.41
CA ALA A 146 5.26 -1.40 -8.15
C ALA A 146 6.07 -1.57 -6.87
N PHE A 147 7.00 -0.64 -6.59
CA PHE A 147 7.73 -0.60 -5.32
C PHE A 147 6.78 -0.36 -4.13
N ILE A 148 5.91 0.66 -4.23
CA ILE A 148 4.91 0.98 -3.19
C ILE A 148 3.99 -0.22 -2.92
N GLY A 149 3.46 -0.87 -3.95
CA GLY A 149 2.59 -2.05 -3.80
C GLY A 149 3.29 -3.23 -3.12
N ASN A 150 4.56 -3.50 -3.46
CA ASN A 150 5.35 -4.55 -2.80
C ASN A 150 5.69 -4.18 -1.34
N ALA A 151 6.07 -2.93 -1.06
CA ALA A 151 6.39 -2.45 0.29
C ALA A 151 5.15 -2.46 1.21
N GLY A 152 4.00 -1.96 0.71
CA GLY A 152 2.72 -2.04 1.41
C GLY A 152 2.29 -3.49 1.68
N SER A 153 2.50 -4.39 0.71
CA SER A 153 2.26 -5.83 0.90
C SER A 153 3.18 -6.45 1.95
N LEU A 154 4.47 -6.08 1.98
CA LEU A 154 5.44 -6.57 2.96
C LEU A 154 5.05 -6.14 4.38
N HIS A 155 4.72 -4.85 4.56
CA HIS A 155 4.24 -4.31 5.83
C HIS A 155 2.94 -4.97 6.27
N ARG A 156 1.98 -5.15 5.35
CA ARG A 156 0.73 -5.87 5.60
C ARG A 156 0.96 -7.30 6.10
N CYS A 157 1.86 -8.05 5.46
CA CYS A 157 2.20 -9.41 5.90
C CYS A 157 2.83 -9.39 7.31
N HIS A 158 3.73 -8.44 7.58
CA HIS A 158 4.38 -8.30 8.88
C HIS A 158 3.38 -7.99 10.01
N VAL A 159 2.46 -7.05 9.79
CA VAL A 159 1.40 -6.68 10.75
C VAL A 159 0.44 -7.84 10.97
N LEU A 160 -0.08 -8.45 9.90
CA LEU A 160 -1.08 -9.52 10.02
C LEU A 160 -0.54 -10.77 10.73
N VAL A 161 0.68 -11.23 10.45
CA VAL A 161 1.26 -12.41 11.13
C VAL A 161 1.34 -12.23 12.66
N TYR A 162 1.60 -11.00 13.12
CA TYR A 162 1.62 -10.69 14.54
C TYR A 162 0.21 -10.66 15.15
N HIS A 163 -0.71 -9.93 14.55
CA HIS A 163 -2.07 -9.78 15.07
C HIS A 163 -2.89 -11.08 15.02
N LEU A 164 -2.78 -11.87 13.94
CA LEU A 164 -3.53 -13.14 13.82
C LEU A 164 -3.24 -14.11 14.97
N GLY A 165 -1.98 -14.20 15.41
CA GLY A 165 -1.62 -15.01 16.57
C GLY A 165 -2.21 -14.48 17.88
N LYS A 166 -2.14 -13.16 18.09
CA LYS A 166 -2.68 -12.49 19.28
C LYS A 166 -4.21 -12.61 19.37
N ASP A 167 -4.91 -12.19 18.32
CA ASP A 167 -6.38 -12.15 18.29
C ASP A 167 -6.97 -13.58 18.42
N LEU A 168 -6.30 -14.58 17.83
CA LEU A 168 -6.70 -15.99 17.99
C LEU A 168 -6.49 -16.50 19.41
N ARG A 169 -5.39 -16.12 20.09
CA ARG A 169 -5.16 -16.45 21.51
C ARG A 169 -6.22 -15.80 22.41
N GLU A 170 -6.48 -14.51 22.23
CA GLU A 170 -7.52 -13.78 22.97
C GLU A 170 -8.94 -14.34 22.78
N ALA A 171 -9.22 -15.00 21.65
CA ALA A 171 -10.48 -15.70 21.41
C ALA A 171 -10.50 -17.13 21.97
N CYS A 172 -9.45 -17.92 21.71
CA CYS A 172 -9.43 -19.34 22.02
C CYS A 172 -9.02 -19.68 23.46
N ASP A 173 -8.14 -18.89 24.12
CA ASP A 173 -7.73 -19.17 25.51
C ASP A 173 -8.89 -18.96 26.52
N LYS A 174 -9.94 -18.22 26.13
CA LYS A 174 -11.20 -18.12 26.90
C LYS A 174 -12.05 -19.39 26.82
N LEU A 175 -11.85 -20.21 25.79
CA LEU A 175 -12.61 -21.41 25.49
C LEU A 175 -11.85 -22.68 25.88
N VAL A 176 -10.52 -22.65 25.77
CA VAL A 176 -9.60 -23.75 26.08
C VAL A 176 -8.44 -23.20 26.93
N PRO A 177 -8.67 -22.88 28.21
CA PRO A 177 -7.70 -22.19 29.05
C PRO A 177 -6.44 -23.04 29.29
N GLY A 178 -5.32 -22.34 29.49
CA GLY A 178 -4.02 -22.94 29.84
C GLY A 178 -3.18 -23.42 28.65
N ILE A 179 -3.71 -23.49 27.43
CA ILE A 179 -2.95 -23.95 26.26
C ILE A 179 -2.10 -22.85 25.63
N GLY A 180 -2.57 -21.59 25.58
CA GLY A 180 -1.83 -20.48 24.96
C GLY A 180 -0.42 -20.27 25.52
N GLY A 181 -0.21 -20.46 26.82
CA GLY A 181 1.10 -20.35 27.46
C GLY A 181 2.06 -21.52 27.18
N MET A 182 1.59 -22.63 26.59
CA MET A 182 2.41 -23.82 26.32
C MET A 182 2.99 -23.87 24.90
N ILE A 183 2.48 -23.05 23.98
CA ILE A 183 2.82 -23.09 22.56
C ILE A 183 3.17 -21.68 22.08
N GLU A 184 4.44 -21.42 21.81
CA GLU A 184 4.91 -20.12 21.31
C GLU A 184 4.57 -19.90 19.83
N ASP A 185 4.75 -20.92 18.99
CA ASP A 185 4.48 -20.80 17.55
C ASP A 185 2.98 -20.63 17.27
N ASN A 186 2.63 -19.54 16.58
CA ASN A 186 1.25 -19.15 16.33
C ASN A 186 0.54 -20.09 15.34
N LEU A 187 1.25 -20.68 14.37
CA LEU A 187 0.65 -21.62 13.43
C LEU A 187 0.35 -22.95 14.11
N LEU A 188 1.29 -23.44 14.93
CA LEU A 188 1.13 -24.66 15.70
C LEU A 188 0.04 -24.51 16.76
N TYR A 189 -0.03 -23.35 17.44
CA TYR A 189 -1.16 -23.00 18.32
C TYR A 189 -2.49 -23.00 17.55
N ALA A 190 -2.54 -22.41 16.36
CA ALA A 190 -3.73 -22.44 15.51
C ALA A 190 -4.13 -23.87 15.08
N LYS A 191 -3.17 -24.76 14.81
CA LYS A 191 -3.41 -26.19 14.51
C LYS A 191 -3.95 -26.94 15.72
N VAL A 192 -3.41 -26.68 16.92
CA VAL A 192 -3.94 -27.24 18.16
C VAL A 192 -5.37 -26.76 18.42
N MET A 193 -5.64 -25.45 18.32
CA MET A 193 -6.99 -24.91 18.52
C MET A 193 -7.97 -25.40 17.45
N ALA A 194 -7.52 -25.59 16.21
CA ALA A 194 -8.31 -26.27 15.19
C ALA A 194 -8.62 -27.71 15.59
N LYS A 195 -7.64 -28.51 16.00
CA LYS A 195 -7.86 -29.91 16.41
C LYS A 195 -8.76 -30.03 17.63
N ILE A 196 -8.66 -29.10 18.59
CA ILE A 196 -9.49 -29.07 19.80
C ILE A 196 -10.90 -28.58 19.52
N LEU A 197 -11.10 -27.43 18.88
CA LEU A 197 -12.42 -26.80 18.75
C LEU A 197 -13.17 -27.25 17.49
N ILE A 198 -12.46 -27.49 16.39
CA ILE A 198 -13.04 -27.76 15.06
C ILE A 198 -12.22 -28.84 14.32
N PRO A 199 -12.24 -30.11 14.79
CA PRO A 199 -11.35 -31.17 14.29
C PRO A 199 -11.37 -31.34 12.77
N LYS A 200 -12.51 -31.06 12.14
CA LYS A 200 -12.74 -31.11 10.68
C LYS A 200 -11.78 -30.23 9.86
N LEU A 201 -11.14 -29.22 10.45
CA LEU A 201 -10.16 -28.35 9.77
C LEU A 201 -8.76 -28.98 9.64
N VAL A 202 -8.42 -29.97 10.47
CA VAL A 202 -7.08 -30.57 10.56
C VAL A 202 -7.20 -32.09 10.80
N GLN A 203 -7.80 -32.76 9.82
CA GLN A 203 -8.10 -34.20 9.91
C GLN A 203 -6.81 -35.02 9.90
N ASP A 204 -5.90 -34.73 8.96
CA ASP A 204 -4.67 -35.49 8.71
C ASP A 204 -3.49 -35.12 9.63
N TRP A 205 -3.72 -34.29 10.66
CA TRP A 205 -2.69 -33.84 11.60
C TRP A 205 -3.04 -34.23 13.03
N GLU A 206 -2.09 -34.84 13.74
CA GLU A 206 -2.24 -35.27 15.14
C GLU A 206 -1.21 -34.61 16.05
N PHE A 207 -1.54 -34.46 17.35
CA PHE A 207 -0.64 -33.81 18.31
C PHE A 207 0.74 -34.49 18.38
N SER A 208 0.81 -35.82 18.24
CA SER A 208 2.06 -36.59 18.24
C SER A 208 2.99 -36.30 17.07
N MET A 209 2.51 -35.63 16.00
CA MET A 209 3.33 -35.20 14.87
C MET A 209 4.17 -33.96 15.17
N SER A 210 3.95 -33.28 16.31
CA SER A 210 4.60 -32.00 16.62
C SER A 210 4.91 -31.79 18.11
N PHE A 211 4.50 -32.69 18.99
CA PHE A 211 4.67 -32.55 20.44
C PHE A 211 5.17 -33.85 21.12
N PRO A 212 5.96 -33.73 22.21
CA PRO A 212 6.38 -34.88 23.00
C PRO A 212 5.19 -35.52 23.77
N PRO A 213 5.30 -36.79 24.19
CA PRO A 213 4.18 -37.55 24.76
C PRO A 213 3.50 -36.91 25.98
N ASP A 214 4.26 -36.22 26.85
CA ASP A 214 3.70 -35.55 28.03
C ASP A 214 2.80 -34.36 27.65
N MET A 215 3.17 -33.63 26.59
CA MET A 215 2.40 -32.52 26.05
C MET A 215 1.20 -33.05 25.24
N VAL A 216 1.37 -34.12 24.46
CA VAL A 216 0.25 -34.81 23.78
C VAL A 216 -0.83 -35.20 24.79
N LEU A 217 -0.46 -35.78 25.95
CA LEU A 217 -1.42 -36.16 26.99
C LEU A 217 -2.17 -34.95 27.57
N LYS A 218 -1.50 -33.80 27.76
CA LYS A 218 -2.15 -32.55 28.20
C LYS A 218 -3.14 -32.03 27.15
N LEU A 219 -2.74 -32.04 25.88
CA LEU A 219 -3.56 -31.59 24.75
C LEU A 219 -4.78 -32.51 24.52
N GLN A 220 -4.63 -33.83 24.67
CA GLN A 220 -5.74 -34.77 24.61
C GLN A 220 -6.75 -34.56 25.74
N LYS A 221 -6.29 -34.29 26.97
CA LYS A 221 -7.18 -33.95 28.10
C LYS A 221 -7.95 -32.66 27.85
N ALA A 222 -7.29 -31.62 27.32
CA ALA A 222 -7.96 -30.38 26.92
C ALA A 222 -8.96 -30.60 25.78
N ALA A 223 -8.63 -31.45 24.80
CA ALA A 223 -9.51 -31.82 23.70
C ALA A 223 -10.78 -32.54 24.17
N ALA A 224 -10.68 -33.44 25.14
CA ALA A 224 -11.83 -34.14 25.73
C ALA A 224 -12.70 -33.21 26.58
N ALA A 225 -12.09 -32.29 27.34
CA ALA A 225 -12.83 -31.31 28.15
C ALA A 225 -13.58 -30.26 27.32
N ALA A 226 -13.20 -30.04 26.05
CA ALA A 226 -13.80 -29.06 25.17
C ALA A 226 -15.14 -29.50 24.53
N ASP A 227 -15.63 -30.71 24.80
CA ASP A 227 -16.85 -31.27 24.18
C ASP A 227 -18.10 -30.39 24.37
N ASP A 228 -18.31 -29.84 25.56
CA ASP A 228 -19.45 -28.94 25.82
C ASP A 228 -19.23 -27.54 25.25
N VAL A 229 -17.97 -27.07 25.23
CA VAL A 229 -17.60 -25.82 24.58
C VAL A 229 -17.94 -25.86 23.09
N ARG A 230 -17.65 -26.97 22.40
CA ARG A 230 -18.02 -27.15 20.97
C ARG A 230 -19.52 -27.04 20.69
N LYS A 231 -20.38 -27.35 21.68
CA LYS A 231 -21.85 -27.25 21.55
C LYS A 231 -22.35 -25.81 21.74
N GLN A 232 -21.61 -24.99 22.48
CA GLN A 232 -22.02 -23.63 22.87
C GLN A 232 -21.44 -22.52 21.98
N ILE A 233 -20.32 -22.77 21.30
CA ILE A 233 -19.73 -21.79 20.37
C ILE A 233 -20.58 -21.61 19.11
N ASP A 234 -20.62 -20.39 18.57
CA ASP A 234 -20.99 -20.17 17.17
C ASP A 234 -19.94 -20.85 16.27
N TYR A 235 -20.31 -22.05 15.81
CA TYR A 235 -19.50 -22.88 14.94
C TYR A 235 -19.06 -22.12 13.68
N TYR A 236 -19.94 -21.31 13.07
CA TYR A 236 -19.61 -20.61 11.82
C TYR A 236 -18.56 -19.52 12.06
N THR A 237 -18.75 -18.69 13.09
CA THR A 237 -17.79 -17.64 13.44
C THR A 237 -16.44 -18.23 13.86
N MET A 238 -16.42 -19.26 14.71
CA MET A 238 -15.17 -19.89 15.12
C MET A 238 -14.48 -20.62 13.95
N TYR A 239 -15.24 -21.32 13.10
CA TYR A 239 -14.73 -21.97 11.88
C TYR A 239 -14.06 -20.97 10.96
N ARG A 240 -14.73 -19.83 10.69
CA ARG A 240 -14.19 -18.79 9.81
C ARG A 240 -12.92 -18.17 10.38
N THR A 241 -12.87 -17.92 11.69
CA THR A 241 -11.71 -17.33 12.38
C THR A 241 -10.52 -18.27 12.38
N ILE A 242 -10.67 -19.51 12.87
CA ILE A 242 -9.57 -20.49 12.92
C ILE A 242 -9.07 -20.83 11.51
N ARG A 243 -9.98 -21.11 10.56
CA ARG A 243 -9.61 -21.44 9.17
C ARG A 243 -8.84 -20.30 8.50
N ARG A 244 -9.24 -19.04 8.74
CA ARG A 244 -8.51 -17.87 8.22
C ARG A 244 -7.12 -17.79 8.85
N CYS A 245 -7.01 -17.93 10.17
CA CYS A 245 -5.72 -17.88 10.84
C CYS A 245 -4.77 -18.97 10.34
N LEU A 246 -5.22 -20.21 10.14
CA LEU A 246 -4.41 -21.28 9.53
C LEU A 246 -3.89 -20.87 8.14
N ILE A 247 -4.78 -20.48 7.22
CA ILE A 247 -4.41 -20.12 5.85
C ILE A 247 -3.44 -18.93 5.82
N ASP A 248 -3.72 -17.89 6.60
CA ASP A 248 -2.91 -16.68 6.63
C ASP A 248 -1.55 -16.92 7.33
N LEU A 249 -1.49 -17.69 8.43
CA LEU A 249 -0.24 -18.02 9.14
C LEU A 249 0.66 -18.99 8.35
N GLU A 250 0.11 -19.87 7.50
CA GLU A 250 0.93 -20.69 6.60
C GLU A 250 1.51 -19.88 5.43
N ARG A 251 0.72 -18.94 4.87
CA ARG A 251 1.08 -18.24 3.62
C ARG A 251 1.87 -16.94 3.84
N LEU A 252 1.46 -16.12 4.81
CA LEU A 252 2.01 -14.77 4.97
C LEU A 252 3.50 -14.74 5.35
N PRO A 253 4.06 -15.64 6.17
CA PRO A 253 5.50 -15.67 6.43
C PRO A 253 6.33 -15.92 5.17
N GLN A 254 5.91 -16.86 4.32
CA GLN A 254 6.58 -17.15 3.05
C GLN A 254 6.47 -15.98 2.07
N LEU A 255 5.28 -15.35 1.99
CA LEU A 255 5.05 -14.17 1.15
C LEU A 255 5.89 -12.97 1.63
N LYS A 256 5.97 -12.74 2.95
CA LYS A 256 6.83 -11.72 3.58
C LYS A 256 8.29 -11.90 3.15
N THR A 257 8.83 -13.11 3.25
CA THR A 257 10.21 -13.41 2.83
C THR A 257 10.44 -13.16 1.34
N LYS A 258 9.52 -13.61 0.46
CA LYS A 258 9.60 -13.37 -0.99
C LYS A 258 9.53 -11.88 -1.36
N LEU A 259 8.66 -11.11 -0.70
CA LEU A 259 8.55 -9.67 -0.90
C LEU A 259 9.80 -8.92 -0.42
N LEU A 260 10.33 -9.29 0.75
CA LEU A 260 11.57 -8.73 1.30
C LEU A 260 12.76 -8.96 0.35
N GLN A 261 12.93 -10.18 -0.16
CA GLN A 261 13.97 -10.51 -1.15
C GLN A 261 13.82 -9.68 -2.43
N ARG A 262 12.59 -9.55 -2.96
CA ARG A 262 12.31 -8.75 -4.17
C ARG A 262 12.65 -7.27 -3.99
N LEU A 263 12.31 -6.70 -2.83
CA LEU A 263 12.56 -5.29 -2.52
C LEU A 263 14.05 -5.00 -2.26
N LYS A 264 14.78 -5.91 -1.61
CA LYS A 264 16.25 -5.80 -1.47
C LYS A 264 16.94 -5.87 -2.84
N ALA A 265 16.61 -6.87 -3.66
CA ALA A 265 17.15 -6.97 -5.01
C ALA A 265 16.76 -5.76 -5.91
N TYR A 266 15.66 -5.06 -5.61
CA TYR A 266 15.31 -3.79 -6.27
C TYR A 266 16.24 -2.66 -5.82
N ALA A 267 16.43 -2.47 -4.51
CA ALA A 267 17.37 -1.51 -3.94
C ALA A 267 18.81 -1.69 -4.45
N ASP A 268 19.29 -2.94 -4.50
CA ASP A 268 20.63 -3.27 -4.98
C ASP A 268 20.84 -2.86 -6.46
N ARG A 269 19.80 -3.03 -7.30
CA ARG A 269 19.85 -2.61 -8.71
C ARG A 269 19.85 -1.08 -8.84
N CYS A 270 19.03 -0.38 -8.07
CA CYS A 270 19.01 1.08 -8.08
C CYS A 270 20.36 1.68 -7.65
N SER A 271 20.97 1.12 -6.61
CA SER A 271 22.28 1.56 -6.10
C SER A 271 23.38 1.40 -7.16
N LYS A 272 23.49 0.21 -7.77
CA LYS A 272 24.44 -0.06 -8.87
C LYS A 272 24.23 0.83 -10.09
N GLN A 273 22.97 1.15 -10.42
CA GLN A 273 22.66 2.04 -11.53
C GLN A 273 23.08 3.49 -11.26
N GLN A 274 23.00 3.97 -10.01
CA GLN A 274 23.56 5.26 -9.62
C GLN A 274 25.10 5.27 -9.65
N GLU A 275 25.76 4.22 -9.13
CA GLU A 275 27.22 4.08 -9.20
C GLU A 275 27.74 4.14 -10.65
N LEU A 276 27.09 3.44 -11.57
CA LEU A 276 27.42 3.45 -13.01
C LEU A 276 27.23 4.83 -13.64
N GLN A 277 26.21 5.59 -13.26
CA GLN A 277 26.01 6.96 -13.74
C GLN A 277 27.04 7.95 -13.17
N ILE A 278 27.48 7.76 -11.93
CA ILE A 278 28.50 8.61 -11.29
C ILE A 278 29.89 8.33 -11.89
N THR A 279 30.24 7.06 -12.04
CA THR A 279 31.53 6.63 -12.64
C THR A 279 31.59 6.96 -14.13
N GLY A 280 30.52 6.71 -14.90
CA GLY A 280 30.43 7.08 -16.31
C GLY A 280 30.56 8.59 -16.56
N LYS A 281 30.09 9.44 -15.64
CA LYS A 281 30.29 10.90 -15.72
C LYS A 281 31.73 11.33 -15.45
N ARG A 282 32.48 10.61 -14.60
CA ARG A 282 33.90 10.92 -14.33
C ARG A 282 34.80 10.64 -15.55
N TYR A 283 34.51 9.59 -16.33
CA TYR A 283 35.27 9.32 -17.56
C TYR A 283 35.10 10.35 -18.68
N HIS A 284 34.09 11.23 -18.60
CA HIS A 284 33.85 12.30 -19.57
C HIS A 284 34.37 13.69 -19.12
N THR A 285 35.02 13.80 -17.95
CA THR A 285 35.48 15.10 -17.43
C THR A 285 37.00 15.34 -17.48
N ASP A 286 37.80 14.33 -17.84
CA ASP A 286 39.27 14.44 -17.99
C ASP A 286 39.77 14.08 -19.42
N VAL A 287 39.34 14.86 -20.42
CA VAL A 287 40.19 15.12 -21.62
C VAL A 287 40.02 16.58 -22.03
N GLY A 288 40.88 17.44 -21.49
CA GLY A 288 41.03 18.82 -21.93
C GLY A 288 41.80 18.89 -23.26
N GLY A 289 41.06 19.17 -24.34
CA GLY A 289 41.49 19.82 -25.59
C GLY A 289 42.91 19.59 -26.16
N VAL A 290 42.96 18.95 -27.33
CA VAL A 290 43.67 19.49 -28.50
C VAL A 290 42.74 19.39 -29.70
N ALA A 291 42.65 20.45 -30.51
CA ALA A 291 41.93 20.45 -31.78
C ALA A 291 42.92 20.43 -32.94
N GLU A 292 42.67 19.62 -33.98
CA GLU A 292 43.10 19.99 -35.34
C GLU A 292 42.39 19.22 -36.47
N THR A 293 42.12 19.97 -37.54
CA THR A 293 41.77 19.70 -38.94
C THR A 293 42.61 18.60 -39.65
N SER A 294 42.28 17.99 -40.80
CA SER A 294 41.18 18.09 -41.81
C SER A 294 41.33 17.00 -42.92
N ARG A 295 40.37 16.94 -43.87
CA ARG A 295 40.37 16.22 -45.19
C ARG A 295 40.32 14.67 -45.13
N GLY A 296 39.62 13.95 -46.03
CA GLY A 296 38.70 14.31 -47.12
C GLY A 296 38.98 13.55 -48.42
N ALA A 297 38.04 12.74 -48.91
CA ALA A 297 37.95 12.19 -50.28
C ALA A 297 36.52 11.65 -50.55
N ALA A 298 36.09 11.61 -51.82
CA ALA A 298 34.72 11.26 -52.23
C ALA A 298 34.66 9.88 -52.93
N GLU A 299 33.55 9.67 -53.67
CA GLU A 299 33.21 8.55 -54.57
C GLU A 299 32.53 7.32 -53.89
N ASP A 300 31.38 6.78 -54.35
CA ASP A 300 30.50 7.22 -55.45
C ASP A 300 29.02 6.72 -55.34
N SER A 301 28.19 7.08 -56.33
CA SER A 301 26.83 6.57 -56.64
C SER A 301 26.62 6.64 -58.17
N PRO A 302 25.78 5.81 -58.85
CA PRO A 302 24.33 5.75 -58.52
C PRO A 302 23.46 4.54 -58.97
N HIS A 303 22.18 4.59 -58.58
CA HIS A 303 20.94 4.15 -59.27
C HIS A 303 20.66 2.69 -59.73
N ALA A 304 19.60 2.10 -59.17
CA ALA A 304 18.29 1.80 -59.82
C ALA A 304 17.30 1.22 -58.76
N SER A 305 16.05 1.72 -58.61
CA SER A 305 14.79 1.28 -59.28
C SER A 305 14.49 -0.24 -59.18
N SER A 306 13.26 -0.71 -58.91
CA SER A 306 11.93 -0.06 -58.83
C SER A 306 10.87 -1.00 -58.21
N GLU A 307 9.74 -0.44 -57.74
CA GLU A 307 8.41 -1.07 -57.60
C GLU A 307 8.24 -2.34 -56.71
N GLY A 308 7.06 -2.65 -56.14
CA GLY A 308 5.78 -1.96 -56.18
C GLY A 308 4.77 -2.52 -55.16
N TYR A 309 3.66 -1.82 -54.98
CA TYR A 309 2.57 -2.22 -54.07
C TYR A 309 1.85 -3.50 -54.51
N LYS A 310 1.38 -4.31 -53.54
CA LYS A 310 -0.06 -4.60 -53.43
C LYS A 310 -0.50 -5.18 -52.08
N LYS A 311 -1.74 -4.84 -51.74
CA LYS A 311 -2.48 -5.16 -50.52
C LYS A 311 -3.56 -6.17 -50.91
N ALA A 312 -3.80 -7.18 -50.10
CA ALA A 312 -5.00 -8.02 -50.19
C ALA A 312 -5.63 -8.17 -48.80
N ARG A 313 -6.96 -8.21 -48.76
CA ARG A 313 -7.80 -8.46 -47.57
C ARG A 313 -8.56 -9.79 -47.78
N PRO A 314 -9.24 -10.33 -46.74
CA PRO A 314 -9.65 -11.73 -46.71
C PRO A 314 -11.08 -11.98 -47.20
N ASP A 315 -11.35 -13.25 -47.52
CA ASP A 315 -12.66 -13.91 -47.56
C ASP A 315 -12.52 -15.18 -46.65
N GLU A 316 -13.33 -15.35 -45.60
CA GLU A 316 -14.60 -16.12 -45.57
C GLU A 316 -14.46 -17.65 -45.78
N VAL A 317 -14.46 -18.39 -44.67
CA VAL A 317 -15.38 -19.52 -44.36
C VAL A 317 -15.64 -19.53 -42.84
#